data_AF-A0AAW2JSN5-F1
#
_entry.id   AF-A0AAW2JSN5-F1
#
_cell.length_a   1.000
_cell.length_b   1.000
_cell.length_c   1.000
_cell.angle_alpha   90.00
_cell.angle_beta   90.00
_cell.angle_gamma   90.00
#
_symmetry.space_group_name_H-M   'P 1'
#
loop_
_entity.id
_entity.type
_entity.pdbx_description
1 polymer ?
#
loop_
_entity_poly.entity_id
_entity_poly.type
_entity_poly.pdbx_seq_one_letter_code
_entity_poly.pdbx_strand_id
1 'polypeptide(L)'
;TYVFNSALAPALGMPLNPEVAAESEKLLSASLAKIESVWLKGKGRFLLGSLQPSIADLSFVCEIMQLEVVDEKDRERILGPHQRVLKWIDDTKNATEPYFDEVHSILFKVKEKLKKLQAERGAGANESIGRTTLHSKM
;
A
#
# COMPACT_ATOMS: atom_id res chain seq x y z
N THR A 1 -8.00 7.35 2.04
CA THR A 1 -6.56 7.16 1.74
C THR A 1 -6.41 6.37 0.45
N TYR A 2 -5.24 6.37 -0.18
CA TYR A 2 -5.02 5.63 -1.43
C TYR A 2 -5.37 4.15 -1.27
N VAL A 3 -4.69 3.46 -0.33
CA VAL A 3 -4.86 2.03 -0.04
C VAL A 3 -6.32 1.64 0.21
N PHE A 4 -7.06 2.45 0.95
CA PHE A 4 -8.47 2.16 1.23
C PHE A 4 -9.33 2.20 -0.04
N ASN A 5 -9.20 3.27 -0.82
CA ASN A 5 -10.03 3.51 -1.99
C ASN A 5 -9.62 2.69 -3.22
N SER A 6 -8.36 2.19 -3.25
CA SER A 6 -7.82 1.36 -4.33
C SER A 6 -7.83 -0.14 -4.04
N ALA A 7 -7.82 -0.57 -2.76
CA ALA A 7 -7.70 -1.99 -2.42
C ALA A 7 -8.63 -2.47 -1.29
N LEU A 8 -8.72 -1.78 -0.15
CA LEU A 8 -9.38 -2.35 1.05
C LEU A 8 -10.91 -2.23 1.06
N ALA A 9 -11.51 -1.20 0.45
CA ALA A 9 -12.95 -0.95 0.54
C ALA A 9 -13.83 -2.20 0.24
N PRO A 10 -13.53 -3.02 -0.79
CA PRO A 10 -14.21 -4.29 -1.06
C PRO A 10 -14.32 -5.24 0.12
N ALA A 11 -13.28 -5.36 0.95
CA ALA A 11 -13.26 -6.26 2.10
C ALA A 11 -14.23 -5.82 3.21
N LEU A 12 -14.70 -4.57 3.15
CA LEU A 12 -15.65 -3.97 4.08
C LEU A 12 -17.04 -3.77 3.44
N GLY A 13 -17.30 -4.41 2.29
CA GLY A 13 -18.57 -4.29 1.59
C GLY A 13 -18.77 -2.96 0.86
N MET A 14 -17.72 -2.15 0.73
CA MET A 14 -17.76 -0.86 0.04
C MET A 14 -17.17 -0.98 -1.38
N PRO A 15 -17.63 -0.17 -2.34
CA PRO A 15 -17.02 -0.10 -3.66
C PRO A 15 -15.64 0.59 -3.58
N LEU A 16 -14.79 0.31 -4.56
CA LEU A 16 -13.59 1.10 -4.81
C LEU A 16 -13.99 2.50 -5.31
N ASN A 17 -13.14 3.50 -5.04
CA ASN A 17 -13.35 4.86 -5.52
C ASN A 17 -12.09 5.36 -6.25
N PRO A 18 -12.02 5.18 -7.58
CA PRO A 18 -10.84 5.56 -8.37
C PRO A 18 -10.51 7.05 -8.33
N GLU A 19 -11.53 7.91 -8.25
CA GLU A 19 -11.34 9.37 -8.19
C GLU A 19 -10.66 9.78 -6.88
N VAL A 20 -11.20 9.32 -5.74
CA VAL A 20 -10.60 9.59 -4.42
C VAL A 20 -9.26 8.89 -4.28
N ALA A 21 -9.06 7.72 -4.90
CA ALA A 21 -7.77 7.05 -4.95
C ALA A 21 -6.74 7.90 -5.69
N ALA A 22 -7.06 8.43 -6.87
CA ALA A 22 -6.16 9.28 -7.66
C ALA A 22 -5.80 10.59 -6.92
N GLU A 23 -6.76 11.23 -6.25
CA GLU A 23 -6.48 12.41 -5.42
C GLU A 23 -5.61 12.07 -4.20
N SER A 24 -5.93 10.96 -3.52
CA SER A 24 -5.13 10.47 -2.39
C SER A 24 -3.71 10.11 -2.81
N GLU A 25 -3.52 9.59 -4.02
CA GLU A 25 -2.21 9.25 -4.55
C GLU A 25 -1.34 10.49 -4.76
N LYS A 26 -1.91 11.58 -5.32
CA LYS A 26 -1.21 12.86 -5.46
C LYS A 26 -0.70 13.37 -4.10
N LEU A 27 -1.54 13.29 -3.06
CA LEU A 27 -1.16 13.68 -1.71
C LEU A 27 -0.08 12.75 -1.12
N LEU A 28 -0.19 11.45 -1.36
CA LEU A 28 0.79 10.46 -0.93
C LEU A 28 2.16 10.72 -1.58
N SER A 29 2.22 10.91 -2.90
CA SER A 29 3.46 11.23 -3.62
C SER A 29 4.09 12.54 -3.12
N ALA A 30 3.29 13.58 -2.89
CA ALA A 30 3.78 14.83 -2.31
C ALA A 30 4.34 14.62 -0.88
N SER A 31 3.72 13.74 -0.10
CA SER A 31 4.16 13.41 1.26
C SER A 31 5.46 12.61 1.26
N LEU A 32 5.61 11.62 0.36
CA LEU A 32 6.86 10.87 0.17
C LEU A 32 8.01 11.79 -0.25
N ALA A 33 7.76 12.69 -1.20
CA ALA A 33 8.72 13.73 -1.57
C ALA A 33 9.10 14.64 -0.39
N LYS A 34 8.14 14.95 0.51
CA LYS A 34 8.40 15.71 1.74
C LYS A 34 9.26 14.93 2.73
N ILE A 35 9.04 13.63 2.89
CA ILE A 35 9.88 12.75 3.72
C ILE A 35 11.33 12.81 3.25
N GLU A 36 11.59 12.63 1.95
CA GLU A 36 12.96 12.70 1.43
C GLU A 36 13.56 14.09 1.56
N SER A 37 12.81 15.11 1.13
CA SER A 37 13.33 16.45 0.99
C SER A 37 13.46 17.19 2.30
N VAL A 38 12.72 16.84 3.35
CA VAL A 38 12.72 17.55 4.64
C VAL A 38 13.15 16.67 5.79
N TRP A 39 12.59 15.47 5.92
CA TRP A 39 12.73 14.67 7.13
C TRP A 39 13.94 13.74 7.11
N LEU A 40 14.33 13.23 5.95
CA LEU A 40 15.52 12.38 5.79
C LEU A 40 16.80 13.19 5.53
N LYS A 41 16.79 14.51 5.72
CA LYS A 41 17.97 15.38 5.52
C LYS A 41 19.13 15.01 6.47
N GLY A 42 20.34 15.37 6.05
CA GLY A 42 21.56 15.19 6.83
C GLY A 42 22.33 13.93 6.46
N LYS A 43 23.28 13.54 7.31
CA LYS A 43 24.16 12.37 7.10
C LYS A 43 23.69 11.12 7.86
N GLY A 44 22.63 11.22 8.64
CA GLY A 44 22.05 10.10 9.37
C GLY A 44 21.26 9.14 8.49
N ARG A 45 20.95 7.97 9.05
CA ARG A 45 20.16 6.91 8.39
C ARG A 45 18.66 7.05 8.65
N PHE A 46 18.29 7.77 9.71
CA PHE A 46 16.93 7.89 10.21
C PHE A 46 16.43 9.34 10.09
N LEU A 47 15.14 9.54 10.37
CA LEU A 47 14.53 10.87 10.36
C LEU A 47 15.33 11.85 11.23
N LEU A 48 15.30 13.11 10.82
CA LEU A 48 16.04 14.23 11.44
C LEU A 48 17.57 14.07 11.41
N GLY A 49 18.10 13.17 10.56
CA GLY A 49 19.53 12.93 10.43
C GLY A 49 20.12 12.14 11.60
N SER A 50 19.31 11.37 12.32
CA SER A 50 19.75 10.52 13.42
C SER A 50 20.52 9.27 12.95
N LEU A 51 21.37 8.73 13.82
CA LEU A 51 22.09 7.46 13.63
C LEU A 51 21.32 6.24 14.17
N GLN A 52 20.30 6.47 15.00
CA GLN A 52 19.42 5.48 15.62
C GLN A 52 17.94 5.80 15.32
N PRO A 53 17.06 4.80 15.18
CA PRO A 53 15.64 5.04 14.94
C PRO A 53 14.96 5.63 16.17
N SER A 54 13.89 6.37 15.91
CA SER A 54 12.98 6.93 16.91
C SER A 54 11.55 6.42 16.69
N ILE A 55 10.63 6.81 17.57
CA ILE A 55 9.20 6.53 17.36
C ILE A 55 8.68 7.12 16.04
N ALA A 56 9.24 8.25 15.58
CA ALA A 56 8.84 8.84 14.31
C ALA A 56 9.17 7.93 13.12
N ASP A 57 10.31 7.24 13.19
CA ASP A 57 10.73 6.29 12.16
C ASP A 57 9.75 5.12 12.08
N LEU A 58 9.45 4.51 13.22
CA LEU A 58 8.49 3.43 13.32
C LEU A 58 7.10 3.84 12.86
N SER A 59 6.57 4.97 13.36
CA SER A 59 5.23 5.43 13.00
C SER A 59 5.09 5.65 11.49
N PHE A 60 6.04 6.34 10.85
CA PHE A 60 5.90 6.63 9.43
C PHE A 60 6.17 5.41 8.54
N VAL A 61 7.15 4.57 8.89
CA VAL A 61 7.39 3.34 8.12
C VAL A 61 6.15 2.43 8.18
N CYS A 62 5.55 2.24 9.36
CA CYS A 62 4.34 1.43 9.49
C CYS A 62 3.17 1.94 8.63
N GLU A 63 3.00 3.27 8.50
CA GLU A 63 1.98 3.82 7.59
C GLU A 63 2.29 3.53 6.12
N ILE A 64 3.56 3.61 5.71
CA ILE A 64 3.97 3.31 4.33
C ILE A 64 3.84 1.81 4.03
N MET A 65 4.10 0.94 4.99
CA MET A 65 3.96 -0.51 4.84
C MET A 65 2.53 -0.92 4.45
N GLN A 66 1.50 -0.11 4.71
CA GLN A 66 0.16 -0.40 4.20
C GLN A 66 0.10 -0.51 2.67
N LEU A 67 1.05 0.08 1.92
CA LEU A 67 1.15 -0.12 0.47
C LEU A 67 1.49 -1.56 0.06
N GLU A 68 1.93 -2.43 0.97
CA GLU A 68 2.10 -3.85 0.67
C GLU A 68 0.79 -4.53 0.24
N VAL A 69 -0.37 -4.00 0.66
CA VAL A 69 -1.68 -4.60 0.36
C VAL A 69 -2.20 -4.25 -1.04
N VAL A 70 -1.64 -3.25 -1.71
CA VAL A 70 -2.05 -2.88 -3.07
C VAL A 70 -1.38 -3.77 -4.13
N ASP A 71 -1.75 -3.61 -5.39
CA ASP A 71 -1.08 -4.31 -6.50
C ASP A 71 0.41 -3.94 -6.54
N GLU A 72 1.25 -4.92 -6.90
CA GLU A 72 2.70 -4.73 -6.91
C GLU A 72 3.13 -3.63 -7.88
N LYS A 73 2.45 -3.52 -9.03
CA LYS A 73 2.73 -2.46 -10.02
C LYS A 73 2.42 -1.08 -9.48
N ASP A 74 1.35 -0.95 -8.70
CA ASP A 74 0.98 0.31 -8.06
C ASP A 74 1.96 0.68 -6.97
N ARG A 75 2.35 -0.28 -6.12
CA ARG A 75 3.38 -0.07 -5.10
C ARG A 75 4.70 0.38 -5.73
N GLU A 76 5.16 -0.30 -6.78
CA GLU A 76 6.39 0.06 -7.50
C GLU A 76 6.30 1.45 -8.13
N ARG A 77 5.18 1.77 -8.79
CA ARG A 77 4.96 3.08 -9.40
C ARG A 77 4.96 4.22 -8.38
N ILE A 78 4.44 3.99 -7.17
CA ILE A 78 4.34 4.99 -6.10
C ILE A 78 5.68 5.14 -5.35
N LEU A 79 6.32 4.03 -4.94
CA LEU A 79 7.52 4.07 -4.10
C LEU A 79 8.82 4.13 -4.91
N GLY A 80 8.83 3.62 -6.14
CA GLY A 80 10.02 3.54 -7.00
C GLY A 80 10.75 4.86 -7.19
N PRO A 81 10.07 6.01 -7.36
CA PRO A 81 10.75 7.32 -7.44
C PRO A 81 11.47 7.76 -6.14
N HIS A 82 11.17 7.15 -4.99
CA HIS A 82 11.61 7.59 -3.66
C HIS A 82 12.66 6.66 -3.04
N GLN A 83 13.83 6.60 -3.67
CA GLN A 83 14.93 5.70 -3.29
C GLN A 83 15.43 5.91 -1.86
N ARG A 84 15.37 7.14 -1.33
CA ARG A 84 15.82 7.41 0.05
C ARG A 84 14.78 6.94 1.06
N VAL A 85 13.49 7.02 0.71
CA VAL A 85 12.43 6.41 1.52
C VAL A 85 12.58 4.89 1.55
N LEU A 86 12.80 4.24 0.40
CA LEU A 86 13.01 2.79 0.33
C LEU A 86 14.17 2.35 1.23
N LYS A 87 15.33 3.02 1.09
CA LYS A 87 16.48 2.73 1.95
C LYS A 87 16.17 2.94 3.45
N TRP A 88 15.45 4.00 3.79
CA TRP A 88 15.12 4.30 5.18
C TRP A 88 14.12 3.29 5.78
N ILE A 89 13.20 2.76 4.97
CA ILE A 89 12.33 1.64 5.37
C ILE A 89 13.19 0.42 5.70
N ASP A 90 14.13 0.05 4.83
CA ASP A 90 15.04 -1.08 5.06
C ASP A 90 15.92 -0.86 6.30
N ASP A 91 16.49 0.33 6.49
CA ASP A 91 17.29 0.67 7.66
C ASP A 91 16.46 0.58 8.96
N THR A 92 15.20 0.99 8.93
CA THR A 92 14.26 0.92 10.07
C THR A 92 13.85 -0.51 10.37
N LYS A 93 13.55 -1.30 9.33
CA LYS A 93 13.28 -2.73 9.45
C LYS A 93 14.47 -3.42 10.13
N ASN A 94 15.67 -3.27 9.59
CA ASN A 94 16.89 -3.91 10.10
C ASN A 94 17.18 -3.53 11.55
N ALA A 95 16.95 -2.26 11.92
CA ALA A 95 17.17 -1.79 13.28
C ALA A 95 16.13 -2.32 14.30
N THR A 96 15.02 -2.89 13.83
CA THR A 96 13.91 -3.36 14.66
C THR A 96 13.54 -4.83 14.43
N GLU A 97 14.46 -5.58 13.82
CA GLU A 97 14.35 -7.04 13.71
C GLU A 97 14.34 -7.72 15.09
N PRO A 98 13.57 -8.82 15.25
CA PRO A 98 12.68 -9.45 14.26
C PRO A 98 11.27 -8.84 14.22
N TYR A 99 10.92 -7.99 15.18
CA TYR A 99 9.54 -7.55 15.45
C TYR A 99 8.89 -6.79 14.30
N PHE A 100 9.70 -6.11 13.48
CA PHE A 100 9.21 -5.46 12.28
C PHE A 100 8.47 -6.45 11.37
N ASP A 101 9.09 -7.59 11.08
CA ASP A 101 8.49 -8.59 10.19
C ASP A 101 7.32 -9.32 10.86
N GLU A 102 7.39 -9.57 12.17
CA GLU A 102 6.29 -10.18 12.91
C GLU A 102 5.00 -9.36 12.83
N VAL A 103 5.09 -8.05 13.11
CA VAL A 103 3.94 -7.14 13.09
C VAL A 103 3.40 -6.95 11.67
N HIS A 104 4.27 -6.78 10.67
CA HIS A 104 3.85 -6.54 9.29
C HIS A 104 3.41 -7.80 8.53
N SER A 105 3.65 -9.00 9.07
CA SER A 105 3.21 -10.27 8.47
C SER A 105 1.70 -10.33 8.16
N ILE A 106 0.88 -9.59 8.93
CA ILE A 106 -0.57 -9.50 8.72
C ILE A 106 -0.93 -8.85 7.37
N LEU A 107 -0.11 -7.93 6.86
CA LEU A 107 -0.38 -7.23 5.60
C LEU A 107 -0.37 -8.20 4.41
N PHE A 108 0.54 -9.17 4.42
CA PHE A 108 0.58 -10.20 3.38
C PHE A 108 -0.65 -11.12 3.44
N LYS A 109 -1.14 -11.45 4.65
CA LYS A 109 -2.40 -12.20 4.81
C LYS A 109 -3.59 -11.42 4.27
N VAL A 110 -3.63 -10.10 4.51
CA VAL A 110 -4.65 -9.20 3.96
C VAL A 110 -4.58 -9.15 2.44
N LYS A 111 -3.37 -8.97 1.87
CA LYS A 111 -3.14 -8.96 0.41
C LYS A 111 -3.69 -10.21 -0.27
N GLU A 112 -3.38 -11.39 0.27
CA GLU A 112 -3.87 -12.65 -0.28
C GLU A 112 -5.39 -12.81 -0.16
N LYS A 113 -6.00 -12.32 0.93
CA LYS A 113 -7.46 -12.29 1.08
C LYS A 113 -8.10 -11.37 0.03
N LEU A 114 -7.53 -10.20 -0.22
CA LEU A 114 -8.03 -9.26 -1.23
C LEU A 114 -7.96 -9.86 -2.64
N LYS A 115 -6.86 -10.52 -3.01
CA LYS A 115 -6.74 -11.22 -4.29
C LYS A 115 -7.84 -12.27 -4.49
N LYS A 116 -8.14 -13.06 -3.46
CA LYS A 116 -9.23 -14.04 -3.50
C LYS A 116 -10.59 -13.39 -3.73
N LEU A 117 -10.89 -12.32 -2.99
CA LEU A 117 -12.14 -11.56 -3.15
C LEU A 117 -12.28 -10.97 -4.56
N GLN A 118 -11.20 -10.50 -5.16
CA GLN A 118 -11.21 -10.00 -6.54
C GLN A 118 -11.45 -11.11 -7.56
N ALA A 119 -10.81 -12.28 -7.39
CA ALA A 119 -11.01 -13.43 -8.26
C ALA A 119 -12.45 -13.96 -8.22
N GLU A 120 -13.05 -14.06 -7.04
CA GLU A 120 -14.44 -14.50 -6.85
C GLU A 120 -15.44 -13.54 -7.52
N ARG A 121 -15.22 -12.22 -7.39
CA ARG A 121 -16.04 -11.20 -8.06
C ARG A 121 -15.91 -11.25 -9.59
N GLY A 122 -14.69 -11.46 -10.09
CA GLY A 122 -14.44 -11.63 -11.53
C GLY A 122 -15.14 -12.87 -12.10
N ALA A 123 -15.14 -13.99 -11.37
CA ALA A 123 -15.83 -15.21 -11.76
C ALA A 123 -17.37 -15.03 -11.78
N GLY A 124 -17.95 -14.42 -10.73
CA GLY A 124 -19.39 -14.17 -10.67
C GLY A 124 -19.90 -13.19 -11.74
N ALA A 125 -19.08 -12.21 -12.14
CA ALA A 125 -19.41 -11.32 -13.25
C ALA A 125 -19.48 -12.10 -14.58
N ASN A 126 -18.52 -13.00 -14.85
CA ASN A 126 -18.52 -13.82 -16.07
C ASN A 126 -19.69 -14.82 -16.13
N GLU A 127 -20.08 -15.42 -14.99
CA GLU A 127 -21.25 -16.30 -14.94
C GLU A 127 -22.58 -15.57 -15.19
N SER A 128 -22.72 -14.34 -14.67
CA SER A 128 -23.93 -13.53 -14.89
C SER A 128 -24.07 -13.09 -16.35
N ILE A 129 -22.99 -12.67 -17.00
CA ILE A 129 -22.95 -12.36 -18.43
C ILE A 129 -23.35 -13.58 -19.27
N GLY A 130 -22.83 -14.77 -18.94
CA GLY A 130 -23.17 -16.02 -19.62
C GLY A 130 -24.67 -16.34 -19.58
N ARG A 131 -25.32 -16.14 -18.42
CA ARG A 131 -26.78 -16.32 -18.28
C ARG A 131 -27.58 -15.28 -19.07
N THR A 132 -27.17 -14.02 -19.09
CA THR A 132 -27.88 -12.98 -19.86
C THR A 132 -27.78 -13.22 -21.36
N THR A 133 -26.64 -13.70 -21.88
CA THR A 133 -26.52 -14.08 -23.29
C THR A 133 -27.34 -15.30 -23.69
N LEU A 134 -27.58 -16.24 -22.76
CA LEU A 134 -28.42 -17.41 -23.01
C LEU A 134 -29.92 -17.07 -23.04
N HIS A 135 -30.36 -16.09 -22.24
CA HIS A 135 -31.76 -15.68 -22.19
C HIS A 135 -32.19 -14.70 -23.31
N SER A 136 -31.26 -14.07 -24.03
CA SER A 136 -31.58 -13.11 -25.10
C SER A 136 -31.85 -13.77 -26.48
N LYS A 137 -31.91 -15.10 -26.57
CA LYS A 137 -32.08 -15.85 -27.84
C LYS A 137 -33.44 -16.59 -27.98
N MET A 138 -34.49 -16.14 -27.31
CA MET A 138 -35.86 -16.66 -27.52
C MET A 138 -36.81 -15.58 -27.98
#